data_AF-A0A2N3FCG4-F1
#
_entry.id   AF-A0A2N3FCG4-F1
#
_cell.length_a   1.000
_cell.length_b   1.000
_cell.length_c   1.000
_cell.angle_alpha   90.00
_cell.angle_beta   90.00
_cell.angle_gamma   90.00
#
_symmetry.space_group_name_H-M   'P 1'
#
loop_
_entity.id
_entity.type
_entity.pdbx_description
1 polymer ?
#
loop_
_entity_poly.entity_id
_entity_poly.type
_entity_poly.pdbx_seq_one_letter_code
_entity_poly.pdbx_strand_id
1 'polypeptide(L)'
;MNDNEIISLMKSSLDEVAPGWSKEVKDFGPEVKFRDMAVDSVQIMEMVGIIEEKCDCQFADEDLAQINRVGDMLSLIKRVAA
;
A
#
# COMPACT_ATOMS: atom_id res chain seq x y z
N MET A 1 -5.13 11.40 8.20
CA MET A 1 -4.03 10.51 8.65
C MET A 1 -2.68 11.11 8.33
N ASN A 2 -1.64 10.83 9.12
CA ASN A 2 -0.26 11.21 8.82
C ASN A 2 0.50 10.09 8.09
N ASP A 3 1.69 10.40 7.56
CA ASP A 3 2.51 9.49 6.74
C ASP A 3 2.88 8.21 7.48
N ASN A 4 3.21 8.30 8.77
CA ASN A 4 3.61 7.15 9.57
C ASN A 4 2.43 6.19 9.79
N GLU A 5 1.23 6.72 9.99
CA GLU A 5 -0.01 5.93 10.12
C GLU A 5 -0.31 5.19 8.82
N ILE A 6 -0.22 5.88 7.68
CA ILE A 6 -0.47 5.29 6.36
C ILE A 6 0.58 4.22 6.03
N ILE A 7 1.86 4.49 6.31
CA ILE A 7 2.94 3.52 6.15
C ILE A 7 2.71 2.29 7.01
N SER A 8 2.30 2.47 8.27
CA SER A 8 1.99 1.36 9.17
C SER A 8 0.79 0.55 8.67
N LEU A 9 -0.24 1.23 8.15
CA LEU A 9 -1.40 0.58 7.55
C LEU A 9 -1.00 -0.26 6.34
N MET A 10 -0.26 0.30 5.39
CA MET A 10 0.20 -0.42 4.20
C MET A 10 1.06 -1.63 4.58
N LYS A 11 1.97 -1.48 5.55
CA LYS A 11 2.79 -2.61 6.05
C LYS A 11 1.92 -3.72 6.62
N SER A 12 0.95 -3.38 7.47
CA SER A 12 0.03 -4.35 8.05
C SER A 12 -0.78 -5.06 6.95
N SER A 13 -1.34 -4.31 6.01
CA SER A 13 -2.14 -4.87 4.92
C SER A 13 -1.31 -5.78 4.01
N LEU A 14 -0.04 -5.44 3.74
CA LEU A 14 0.87 -6.32 3.00
C LEU A 14 1.22 -7.58 3.76
N ASP A 15 1.46 -7.51 5.07
CA ASP A 15 1.77 -8.70 5.88
C ASP A 15 0.54 -9.64 6.00
N GLU A 16 -0.68 -9.11 5.89
CA GLU A 16 -1.91 -9.91 5.85
C GLU A 16 -2.03 -10.75 4.56
N VAL A 17 -1.63 -10.20 3.40
CA VAL A 17 -1.70 -10.88 2.09
C VAL A 17 -0.41 -11.60 1.68
N ALA A 18 0.71 -11.21 2.30
CA ALA A 18 2.04 -11.79 2.12
C ALA A 18 2.67 -12.04 3.51
N PRO A 19 2.26 -13.11 4.22
CA PRO A 19 2.72 -13.36 5.57
C PRO A 19 4.24 -13.44 5.69
N GLY A 20 4.83 -12.60 6.57
CA GLY A 20 6.27 -12.55 6.80
C GLY A 20 7.03 -11.59 5.90
N TRP A 21 6.38 -10.98 4.90
CA TRP A 21 6.97 -9.98 4.02
C TRP A 21 7.57 -8.80 4.78
N SER A 22 6.87 -8.33 5.82
CA SER A 22 7.32 -7.20 6.65
C SER A 22 8.64 -7.46 7.39
N LYS A 23 9.03 -8.73 7.57
CA LYS A 23 10.30 -9.13 8.20
C LYS A 23 11.45 -9.18 7.20
N GLU A 24 11.15 -9.41 5.92
CA GLU A 24 12.14 -9.50 4.85
C GLU A 24 12.51 -8.12 4.29
N VAL A 25 11.57 -7.19 4.31
CA VAL A 25 11.79 -5.81 3.82
C VAL A 25 12.37 -4.93 4.91
N LYS A 26 13.66 -4.59 4.75
CA LYS A 26 14.41 -3.72 5.67
C LYS A 26 14.04 -2.25 5.55
N ASP A 27 13.77 -1.78 4.34
CA ASP A 27 13.40 -0.40 4.05
C ASP A 27 12.06 -0.35 3.31
N PHE A 28 11.09 0.33 3.91
CA PHE A 28 9.80 0.61 3.31
C PHE A 28 9.50 2.08 3.51
N GLY A 29 9.78 2.85 2.45
CA GLY A 29 9.67 4.29 2.39
C GLY A 29 9.11 4.73 1.03
N PRO A 30 8.79 6.04 0.86
CA PRO A 30 8.10 6.56 -0.31
C PRO A 30 8.80 6.28 -1.65
N GLU A 31 10.13 6.18 -1.64
CA GLU A 31 10.98 5.90 -2.80
C GLU A 31 10.96 4.43 -3.28
N VAL A 32 10.50 3.50 -2.44
CA VAL A 32 10.50 2.06 -2.76
C VAL A 32 9.46 1.77 -3.84
N LYS A 33 9.87 0.99 -4.86
CA LYS A 33 8.96 0.50 -5.89
C LYS A 33 8.31 -0.81 -5.44
N PHE A 34 7.02 -0.97 -5.72
CA PHE A 34 6.31 -2.21 -5.39
C PHE A 34 6.92 -3.45 -6.07
N ARG A 35 7.45 -3.29 -7.28
CA ARG A 35 8.13 -4.38 -8.01
C ARG A 35 9.40 -4.88 -7.31
N ASP A 36 10.04 -4.04 -6.51
CA ASP A 36 11.28 -4.39 -5.80
C ASP A 36 11.00 -5.09 -4.46
N MET A 37 9.73 -5.11 -4.03
CA MET A 37 9.30 -5.66 -2.75
C MET A 37 8.97 -7.16 -2.82
N ALA A 38 9.22 -7.84 -3.95
CA ALA A 38 8.90 -9.25 -4.15
C ALA A 38 7.43 -9.61 -3.82
N VAL A 39 6.51 -8.67 -4.07
CA VAL A 39 5.06 -8.87 -3.98
C VAL A 39 4.47 -8.94 -5.37
N ASP A 40 3.53 -9.87 -5.56
CA ASP A 40 2.84 -10.03 -6.83
C ASP A 40 1.72 -9.00 -6.99
N SER A 41 1.32 -8.75 -8.24
CA SER A 41 0.22 -7.81 -8.55
C SER A 41 -1.10 -8.20 -7.87
N VAL A 42 -1.34 -9.49 -7.65
CA VAL A 42 -2.52 -9.98 -6.92
C VAL A 42 -2.48 -9.52 -5.47
N GLN A 43 -1.34 -9.69 -4.80
CA GLN A 43 -1.15 -9.27 -3.41
C GLN A 43 -1.27 -7.75 -3.25
N ILE A 44 -0.78 -6.98 -4.22
CA ILE A 44 -0.96 -5.53 -4.24
C ILE A 44 -2.45 -5.19 -4.31
N MET A 45 -3.23 -5.83 -5.18
CA MET A 45 -4.67 -5.56 -5.31
C MET A 45 -5.45 -6.00 -4.06
N GLU A 46 -5.08 -7.12 -3.43
CA GLU A 46 -5.67 -7.55 -2.17
C GLU A 46 -5.33 -6.58 -1.02
N MET A 47 -4.09 -6.10 -0.94
CA MET A 47 -3.68 -5.05 0.01
C MET A 47 -4.51 -3.78 -0.19
N VAL A 48 -4.74 -3.36 -1.43
CA VAL A 48 -5.56 -2.19 -1.76
C VAL A 48 -6.99 -2.38 -1.23
N GLY A 49 -7.61 -3.54 -1.45
CA GLY A 49 -8.95 -3.84 -0.92
C GLY A 49 -9.02 -3.76 0.60
N ILE A 50 -8.01 -4.26 1.31
CA ILE A 50 -7.93 -4.14 2.78
C ILE A 50 -7.84 -2.67 3.22
N ILE A 51 -7.09 -1.85 2.48
CA ILE A 51 -6.96 -0.41 2.78
C ILE A 51 -8.29 0.30 2.54
N GLU A 52 -8.99 0.00 1.43
CA GLU A 52 -10.32 0.52 1.13
C GLU A 52 -11.31 0.23 2.26
N GLU A 53 -11.38 -1.02 2.73
CA GLU A 53 -12.22 -1.41 3.85
C GLU A 53 -11.85 -0.69 5.16
N LYS A 54 -10.55 -0.58 5.47
CA LYS A 54 -10.08 0.06 6.72
C LYS A 54 -10.24 1.57 6.71
N CYS A 55 -10.18 2.20 5.55
CA CYS A 55 -10.34 3.65 5.39
C CYS A 55 -11.76 4.07 4.99
N ASP A 56 -12.68 3.12 4.83
CA ASP A 56 -14.05 3.35 4.33
C ASP A 56 -14.05 4.19 3.03
N CYS A 57 -13.16 3.81 2.10
CA CYS A 57 -12.93 4.54 0.87
C CYS A 57 -12.83 3.62 -0.35
N GLN A 58 -12.86 4.21 -1.55
CA GLN A 58 -12.67 3.46 -2.80
C GLN A 58 -11.70 4.21 -3.72
N PHE A 59 -10.76 3.48 -4.30
CA PHE A 59 -9.79 3.99 -5.26
C PHE A 59 -10.28 3.72 -6.69
N ALA A 60 -10.08 4.67 -7.59
CA ALA A 60 -10.39 4.45 -8.99
C ALA A 60 -9.33 3.54 -9.63
N ASP A 61 -9.76 2.63 -10.51
CA ASP A 61 -8.86 1.74 -11.25
C ASP A 61 -7.77 2.51 -12.01
N GLU A 62 -8.10 3.70 -12.53
CA GLU A 62 -7.15 4.58 -13.21
C GLU A 62 -6.04 5.06 -12.28
N ASP A 63 -6.36 5.41 -11.04
CA ASP A 63 -5.37 5.81 -10.04
C ASP A 63 -4.48 4.62 -9.66
N LEU A 64 -5.08 3.45 -9.41
CA LEU A 64 -4.36 2.23 -9.07
C LEU A 64 -3.39 1.80 -10.18
N ALA A 65 -3.80 1.94 -11.45
CA ALA A 65 -2.97 1.63 -12.60
C ALA A 65 -1.72 2.53 -12.73
N GLN A 66 -1.73 3.73 -12.12
CA GLN A 66 -0.58 4.64 -12.10
C GLN A 66 0.39 4.36 -10.94
N ILE A 67 0.02 3.52 -9.97
CA ILE A 67 0.84 3.27 -8.79
C ILE A 67 2.05 2.42 -9.13
N ASN A 68 3.23 2.96 -8.84
CA ASN A 68 4.51 2.27 -9.04
C ASN A 68 5.34 2.20 -7.75
N ARG A 69 5.18 3.19 -6.87
CA ARG A 69 5.93 3.34 -5.62
C ARG A 69 5.02 3.46 -4.41
N VAL A 70 5.58 3.14 -3.26
CA VAL A 70 4.92 3.31 -1.95
C VAL A 70 4.46 4.75 -1.76
N GLY A 71 5.23 5.74 -2.22
CA GLY A 71 4.86 7.17 -2.14
C GLY A 71 3.63 7.54 -2.97
N ASP A 72 3.38 6.85 -4.09
CA ASP A 72 2.20 7.07 -4.94
C ASP A 72 0.94 6.62 -4.18
N MET A 73 1.00 5.42 -3.59
CA MET A 73 -0.09 4.88 -2.77
C MET A 73 -0.34 5.72 -1.52
N LEU A 74 0.73 6.17 -0.85
CA LEU A 74 0.64 7.06 0.30
C LEU A 74 -0.07 8.38 -0.05
N SER A 75 0.26 8.96 -1.21
CA SER A 75 -0.39 10.17 -1.70
C SER A 75 -1.85 9.95 -2.07
N LEU A 76 -2.16 8.78 -2.65
CA LEU A 76 -3.53 8.41 -2.98
C LEU A 76 -4.39 8.23 -1.72
N ILE A 77 -3.91 7.49 -0.71
CA ILE A 77 -4.61 7.33 0.57
C ILE A 77 -4.85 8.68 1.23
N LYS A 78 -3.85 9.57 1.26
CA LYS A 78 -4.03 10.93 1.79
C LYS A 78 -5.10 11.72 1.06
N ARG A 79 -5.26 11.51 -0.24
CA ARG A 79 -6.23 12.25 -1.05
C ARG A 79 -7.66 11.78 -0.78
N VAL A 80 -7.85 10.48 -0.55
CA VAL A 80 -9.18 9.87 -0.45
C VAL A 80 -9.65 9.71 1.01
N ALA A 81 -8.73 9.35 1.92
CA ALA A 81 -9.01 9.16 3.36
C ALA A 81 -8.82 10.45 4.19
N ALA A 82 -8.98 11.62 3.57
CA ALA A 82 -8.86 12.94 4.21
C ALA A 82 -10.16 13.41 4.87
#